data_AF-A0AAV6BAX6-F1
#
_entry.id   AF-A0AAV6BAX6-F1
#
_cell.length_a   1.000
_cell.length_b   1.000
_cell.length_c   1.000
_cell.angle_alpha   90.00
_cell.angle_beta   90.00
_cell.angle_gamma   90.00
#
_symmetry.space_group_name_H-M   'P 1'
#
loop_
_entity.id
_entity.type
_entity.pdbx_description
1 polymer ?
#
loop_
_entity_poly.entity_id
_entity_poly.type
_entity_poly.pdbx_seq_one_letter_code
_entity_poly.pdbx_strand_id
1 'polypeptide(L)'
;MSASPKENAVQTLLRQSASLAMTMFLLLWSVITAQGYAFNEIVPDVREPASVSGGSACPVPSHQLTTAAAIAFRWSTALGTNPKTILTQDQTAAGSLNEIEQVIQQSLAVWSGVSGTSLIPATFAPLARNSAANLCGSDGINSICFDQPDMAFTPGVLAFTRVITADQIGIQLGSGAPSTQIGQILDADIYFNPSDSLASFATPAALGANPKSYDLESLLTHELGHSLGFSHSAVWGAMMFPFAPAPGTFTGIRPTAQQPDAPLGDDDRTGLRVLFHDPADTLFIGSIQGRILPANLLSLPASPPGVTGIFGAHVVAVDTASGAVIAGTLGGWSCQAPGPAQFDGTYEIGALAVNHTYKIYAEPLNGAVGPSEVSNALVSLCRNSTTDPGWPPLQACVVPQPDIEFTAATRSSP
;
A
#
# COMPACT_ATOMS: atom_id res chain seq x y z
N MET A 1 59.03 -30.32 16.88
CA MET A 1 58.86 -28.87 16.61
C MET A 1 57.48 -28.49 17.10
N SER A 2 57.41 -27.91 18.29
CA SER A 2 56.17 -27.58 19.01
C SER A 2 55.91 -26.09 18.84
N ALA A 3 54.79 -25.75 18.20
CA ALA A 3 54.34 -24.37 18.05
C ALA A 3 53.86 -23.84 19.40
N SER A 4 54.30 -22.62 19.73
CA SER A 4 54.13 -21.98 21.03
C SER A 4 52.66 -21.60 21.29
N PRO A 5 52.11 -21.86 22.49
CA PRO A 5 50.72 -21.57 22.83
C PRO A 5 50.37 -20.07 22.91
N LYS A 6 51.34 -19.17 22.68
CA LYS A 6 51.11 -17.71 22.71
C LYS A 6 50.56 -17.13 21.40
N GLU A 7 50.70 -17.82 20.27
CA GLU A 7 50.19 -17.32 18.97
C GLU A 7 48.67 -17.42 18.81
N ASN A 8 48.04 -18.39 19.48
CA ASN A 8 46.58 -18.58 19.39
C ASN A 8 45.78 -17.52 20.18
N ALA A 9 46.33 -16.97 21.26
CA ALA A 9 45.60 -15.99 22.08
C ALA A 9 45.42 -14.65 21.34
N VAL A 10 46.44 -14.21 20.60
CA VAL A 10 46.42 -12.92 19.89
C VAL A 10 45.48 -12.98 18.68
N GLN A 11 45.46 -14.08 17.94
CA GLN A 11 44.51 -14.27 16.83
C GLN A 11 43.06 -14.35 17.31
N THR A 12 42.82 -14.94 18.48
CA THR A 12 41.46 -15.02 19.06
C THR A 12 40.96 -13.64 19.52
N LEU A 13 41.85 -12.85 20.14
CA LEU A 13 41.52 -11.48 20.57
C LEU A 13 41.24 -10.54 19.39
N LEU A 14 42.01 -10.66 18.30
CA LEU A 14 41.80 -9.89 17.05
C LEU A 14 40.49 -10.27 16.33
N ARG A 15 40.11 -11.56 16.31
CA ARG A 15 38.82 -11.98 15.75
C ARG A 15 37.64 -11.50 16.58
N GLN A 16 37.75 -11.53 17.91
CA GLN A 16 36.69 -11.03 18.80
C GLN A 16 36.52 -9.51 18.72
N SER A 17 37.62 -8.76 18.61
CA SER A 17 37.56 -7.30 18.45
C SER A 17 37.08 -6.86 17.05
N ALA A 18 37.44 -7.60 15.99
CA ALA A 18 36.87 -7.39 14.65
C ALA A 18 35.36 -7.71 14.59
N SER A 19 34.92 -8.77 15.27
CA SER A 19 33.49 -9.12 15.34
C SER A 19 32.70 -8.08 16.15
N LEU A 20 33.23 -7.58 17.28
CA LEU A 20 32.59 -6.51 18.05
C LEU A 20 32.53 -5.18 17.29
N ALA A 21 33.59 -4.85 16.55
CA ALA A 21 33.62 -3.65 15.71
C ALA A 21 32.60 -3.74 14.56
N MET A 22 32.40 -4.90 13.96
CA MET A 22 31.39 -5.12 12.92
C MET A 22 29.95 -5.10 13.49
N THR A 23 29.73 -5.60 14.71
CA THR A 23 28.42 -5.48 15.39
C THR A 23 28.14 -4.04 15.82
N MET A 24 29.13 -3.27 16.27
CA MET A 24 28.95 -1.84 16.54
C MET A 24 28.77 -1.00 15.26
N PHE A 25 29.41 -1.37 14.15
CA PHE A 25 29.20 -0.69 12.86
C PHE A 25 27.79 -0.97 12.28
N LEU A 26 27.23 -2.15 12.53
CA LEU A 26 25.84 -2.49 12.18
C LEU A 26 24.81 -1.83 13.11
N LEU A 27 25.15 -1.60 14.38
CA LEU A 27 24.28 -0.89 15.35
C LEU A 27 24.33 0.64 15.23
N LEU A 28 25.36 1.20 14.59
CA LEU A 28 25.49 2.65 14.35
C LEU A 28 24.95 3.09 12.98
N TRP A 29 24.46 2.15 12.16
CA TRP A 29 23.83 2.40 10.85
C TRP A 29 22.39 1.84 10.75
N SER A 30 21.81 1.36 11.85
CA SER A 30 20.38 1.05 11.90
C SER A 30 19.59 2.32 12.25
N VAL A 31 19.61 3.32 11.36
CA VAL A 31 18.46 4.22 11.28
C VAL A 31 17.40 3.39 10.58
N ILE A 32 16.50 2.80 11.36
CA ILE A 32 15.32 2.12 10.83
C ILE A 32 14.55 3.21 10.08
N THR A 33 14.63 3.19 8.75
CA THR A 33 13.90 4.12 7.90
C THR A 33 12.42 3.78 8.02
N ALA A 34 11.72 4.69 8.68
CA ALA A 34 10.31 4.62 8.93
C ALA A 34 9.62 5.25 7.74
N GLN A 35 8.75 4.50 7.05
CA GLN A 35 7.93 5.14 6.03
C GLN A 35 6.41 4.87 6.19
N GLY A 36 5.46 5.23 5.30
CA GLY A 36 4.03 5.42 5.67
C GLY A 36 2.94 5.03 4.66
N TYR A 37 1.67 4.94 5.10
CA TYR A 37 0.49 4.55 4.32
C TYR A 37 0.11 5.63 3.32
N ALA A 38 -0.53 5.21 2.23
CA ALA A 38 -1.05 6.12 1.21
C ALA A 38 -2.27 5.49 0.55
N PHE A 39 -3.16 6.31 -0.01
CA PHE A 39 -4.36 5.85 -0.69
C PHE A 39 -4.31 6.20 -2.17
N ASN A 40 -5.02 5.41 -2.97
CA ASN A 40 -5.39 5.84 -4.31
C ASN A 40 -6.46 6.92 -4.16
N GLU A 41 -6.30 8.02 -4.86
CA GLU A 41 -7.20 9.18 -4.78
C GLU A 41 -7.91 9.37 -6.12
N ILE A 42 -9.10 9.98 -6.09
CA ILE A 42 -9.78 10.42 -7.30
C ILE A 42 -10.40 11.81 -7.09
N VAL A 43 -10.28 12.67 -8.10
CA VAL A 43 -10.96 13.97 -8.11
C VAL A 43 -12.39 13.79 -8.65
N PRO A 44 -13.44 14.17 -7.90
CA PRO A 44 -14.82 14.07 -8.34
C PRO A 44 -15.10 14.91 -9.59
N ASP A 45 -15.93 14.44 -10.53
CA ASP A 45 -16.24 15.18 -11.76
C ASP A 45 -17.17 16.38 -11.51
N VAL A 46 -16.59 17.55 -11.28
CA VAL A 46 -17.32 18.80 -11.00
C VAL A 46 -18.13 19.35 -12.18
N ARG A 47 -18.10 18.71 -13.36
CA ARG A 47 -19.01 19.04 -14.46
C ARG A 47 -20.43 18.52 -14.20
N GLU A 48 -20.54 17.47 -13.39
CA GLU A 48 -21.84 16.95 -12.97
C GLU A 48 -22.47 17.77 -11.84
N PRO A 49 -23.81 17.72 -11.70
CA PRO A 49 -24.50 18.35 -10.58
C PRO A 49 -23.93 17.93 -9.22
N ALA A 50 -23.96 18.83 -8.23
CA ALA A 50 -23.39 18.58 -6.90
C ALA A 50 -23.99 17.35 -6.18
N SER A 51 -25.21 16.94 -6.52
CA SER A 51 -25.82 15.70 -6.00
C SER A 51 -25.18 14.41 -6.54
N VAL A 52 -24.35 14.51 -7.57
CA VAL A 52 -23.69 13.40 -8.28
C VAL A 52 -22.17 13.44 -8.06
N SER A 53 -21.58 14.63 -8.12
CA SER A 53 -20.14 14.86 -7.94
C SER A 53 -19.72 15.30 -6.53
N GLY A 54 -20.69 15.51 -5.64
CA GLY A 54 -20.44 16.12 -4.33
C GLY A 54 -20.15 17.63 -4.41
N GLY A 55 -20.04 18.20 -5.62
CA GLY A 55 -19.80 19.62 -5.83
C GLY A 55 -18.41 20.09 -5.42
N SER A 56 -17.42 19.20 -5.38
CA SER A 56 -16.05 19.49 -4.95
C SER A 56 -15.00 18.83 -5.84
N ALA A 57 -13.98 19.58 -6.26
CA ALA A 57 -12.76 19.06 -6.89
C ALA A 57 -11.67 18.71 -5.86
N CYS A 58 -12.09 18.33 -4.65
CA CYS A 58 -11.15 17.80 -3.65
C CYS A 58 -10.94 16.32 -3.93
N PRO A 59 -9.69 15.85 -4.01
CA PRO A 59 -9.41 14.42 -4.06
C PRO A 59 -10.10 13.69 -2.91
N VAL A 60 -10.66 12.52 -3.21
CA VAL A 60 -11.22 11.61 -2.22
C VAL A 60 -10.59 10.22 -2.35
N PRO A 61 -10.33 9.52 -1.23
CA PRO A 61 -9.77 8.19 -1.28
C PRO A 61 -10.70 7.21 -2.01
N SER A 62 -10.12 6.43 -2.90
CA SER A 62 -10.75 5.24 -3.47
C SER A 62 -10.99 4.21 -2.38
N HIS A 63 -12.18 3.65 -2.29
CA HIS A 63 -12.50 2.61 -1.31
C HIS A 63 -13.65 1.70 -1.77
N GLN A 64 -13.67 0.51 -1.17
CA GLN A 64 -14.78 -0.44 -1.31
C GLN A 64 -15.96 -0.05 -0.40
N LEU A 65 -17.13 -0.63 -0.66
CA LEU A 65 -18.26 -0.55 0.27
C LEU A 65 -18.07 -1.56 1.41
N THR A 66 -18.51 -1.20 2.62
CA THR A 66 -18.39 -2.07 3.80
C THR A 66 -19.69 -2.79 4.19
N THR A 67 -20.76 -2.63 3.40
CA THR A 67 -22.01 -3.36 3.62
C THR A 67 -21.83 -4.88 3.42
N ALA A 68 -22.72 -5.68 4.00
CA ALA A 68 -22.59 -7.13 3.98
C ALA A 68 -22.55 -7.67 2.54
N ALA A 69 -21.57 -8.53 2.26
CA ALA A 69 -21.28 -9.11 0.96
C ALA A 69 -21.08 -8.09 -0.19
N ALA A 70 -20.72 -6.84 0.12
CA ALA A 70 -20.50 -5.82 -0.89
C ALA A 70 -19.23 -6.03 -1.71
N ILE A 71 -18.23 -6.70 -1.12
CA ILE A 71 -16.97 -7.02 -1.80
C ILE A 71 -17.02 -8.47 -2.26
N ALA A 72 -17.21 -8.67 -3.55
CA ALA A 72 -17.20 -10.00 -4.15
C ALA A 72 -15.89 -10.23 -4.92
N PHE A 73 -15.30 -11.40 -4.73
CA PHE A 73 -14.17 -11.87 -5.53
C PHE A 73 -14.53 -13.18 -6.22
N ARG A 74 -14.02 -13.32 -7.44
CA ARG A 74 -13.86 -14.60 -8.12
C ARG A 74 -12.39 -14.83 -8.45
N TRP A 75 -12.00 -16.07 -8.71
CA TRP A 75 -10.63 -16.38 -9.12
C TRP A 75 -10.57 -17.41 -10.24
N SER A 76 -9.57 -17.24 -11.12
CA SER A 76 -9.31 -18.10 -12.26
C SER A 76 -8.68 -19.42 -11.81
N THR A 77 -9.39 -20.52 -12.05
CA THR A 77 -8.88 -21.88 -11.88
C THR A 77 -8.13 -22.39 -13.11
N ALA A 78 -8.06 -21.58 -14.18
CA ALA A 78 -7.18 -21.83 -15.31
C ALA A 78 -5.75 -21.49 -14.90
N LEU A 79 -5.02 -22.50 -14.42
CA LEU A 79 -3.62 -22.34 -14.03
C LEU A 79 -2.71 -22.69 -15.21
N GLY A 80 -1.65 -21.89 -15.41
CA GLY A 80 -0.62 -22.20 -16.41
C GLY A 80 0.00 -23.58 -16.16
N THR A 81 0.10 -24.41 -17.21
CA THR A 81 0.61 -25.78 -17.11
C THR A 81 2.04 -25.95 -17.64
N ASN A 82 2.58 -24.95 -18.37
CA ASN A 82 3.95 -25.01 -18.89
C ASN A 82 4.53 -23.60 -19.17
N PRO A 83 5.37 -23.05 -18.27
CA PRO A 83 5.71 -23.59 -16.95
C PRO A 83 4.53 -23.49 -15.97
N LYS A 84 4.52 -24.34 -14.93
CA LYS A 84 3.58 -24.19 -13.80
C LYS A 84 4.00 -22.95 -13.01
N THR A 85 3.15 -21.93 -12.97
CA THR A 85 3.44 -20.66 -12.29
C THR A 85 3.09 -20.69 -10.80
N ILE A 86 2.06 -21.47 -10.42
CA ILE A 86 1.64 -21.62 -9.02
C ILE A 86 1.98 -23.02 -8.48
N LEU A 87 2.76 -23.07 -7.41
CA LEU A 87 3.23 -24.28 -6.76
C LEU A 87 2.46 -24.52 -5.46
N THR A 88 1.96 -25.74 -5.31
CA THR A 88 1.13 -26.21 -4.19
C THR A 88 1.80 -27.40 -3.52
N GLN A 89 1.45 -27.70 -2.26
CA GLN A 89 1.90 -28.93 -1.62
C GLN A 89 1.10 -30.12 -2.15
N ASP A 90 -0.22 -29.98 -2.25
CA ASP A 90 -1.08 -30.99 -2.86
C ASP A 90 -1.06 -30.82 -4.39
N GLN A 91 -0.53 -31.83 -5.08
CA GLN A 91 -0.39 -31.84 -6.54
C GLN A 91 -1.58 -32.49 -7.26
N THR A 92 -2.61 -32.94 -6.54
CA THR A 92 -3.87 -33.35 -7.16
C THR A 92 -4.59 -32.12 -7.72
N ALA A 93 -5.37 -32.30 -8.79
CA ALA A 93 -6.10 -31.18 -9.40
C ALA A 93 -7.05 -30.50 -8.39
N ALA A 94 -7.79 -31.27 -7.59
CA ALA A 94 -8.69 -30.73 -6.59
C ALA A 94 -7.94 -30.12 -5.40
N GLY A 95 -6.91 -30.81 -4.90
CA GLY A 95 -6.13 -30.35 -3.76
C GLY A 95 -5.37 -29.05 -4.04
N SER A 96 -4.73 -28.94 -5.21
CA SER A 96 -4.07 -27.71 -5.65
C SER A 96 -5.03 -26.52 -5.69
N LEU A 97 -6.25 -26.70 -6.21
CA LEU A 97 -7.23 -25.61 -6.27
C LEU A 97 -7.76 -25.25 -4.87
N ASN A 98 -7.98 -26.23 -4.01
CA ASN A 98 -8.40 -25.99 -2.62
C ASN A 98 -7.33 -25.24 -1.82
N GLU A 99 -6.05 -25.58 -2.04
CA GLU A 99 -4.93 -24.93 -1.36
C GLU A 99 -4.80 -23.46 -1.79
N ILE A 100 -4.92 -23.15 -3.09
CA ILE A 100 -4.91 -21.77 -3.59
C ILE A 100 -6.10 -20.98 -3.06
N GLU A 101 -7.30 -21.57 -3.09
CA GLU A 101 -8.51 -20.93 -2.56
C GLU A 101 -8.39 -20.60 -1.07
N GLN A 102 -7.80 -21.51 -0.29
CA GLN A 102 -7.53 -21.28 1.13
C GLN A 102 -6.57 -20.10 1.33
N VAL A 103 -5.53 -19.96 0.50
CA VAL A 103 -4.60 -18.82 0.57
C VAL A 103 -5.32 -17.50 0.26
N ILE A 104 -6.20 -17.46 -0.75
CA ILE A 104 -7.00 -16.27 -1.07
C ILE A 104 -7.90 -15.91 0.13
N GLN A 105 -8.59 -16.89 0.70
CA GLN A 105 -9.45 -16.67 1.88
C GLN A 105 -8.67 -16.18 3.10
N GLN A 106 -7.47 -16.72 3.34
CA GLN A 106 -6.59 -16.27 4.42
C GLN A 106 -6.13 -14.83 4.20
N SER A 107 -5.74 -14.47 2.97
CA SER A 107 -5.31 -13.11 2.62
C SER A 107 -6.43 -12.08 2.81
N LEU A 108 -7.68 -12.44 2.47
CA LEU A 108 -8.87 -11.60 2.75
C LEU A 108 -9.17 -11.48 4.26
N ALA A 109 -8.99 -12.58 5.00
CA ALA A 109 -9.24 -12.62 6.44
C ALA A 109 -8.28 -11.71 7.23
N VAL A 110 -7.05 -11.55 6.75
CA VAL A 110 -6.06 -10.64 7.35
C VAL A 110 -6.57 -9.19 7.38
N TRP A 111 -7.10 -8.70 6.27
CA TRP A 111 -7.63 -7.34 6.17
C TRP A 111 -8.89 -7.13 7.02
N SER A 112 -9.80 -8.13 7.06
CA SER A 112 -10.99 -8.07 7.95
C SER A 112 -10.72 -8.41 9.41
N GLY A 113 -9.49 -8.79 9.76
CA GLY A 113 -9.05 -9.07 11.12
C GLY A 113 -8.68 -7.82 11.91
N VAL A 114 -8.54 -6.67 11.26
CA VAL A 114 -8.09 -5.42 11.88
C VAL A 114 -9.23 -4.78 12.68
N SER A 115 -9.00 -4.60 13.98
CA SER A 115 -9.93 -3.91 14.88
C SER A 115 -10.03 -2.41 14.61
N GLY A 116 -11.17 -1.81 14.95
CA GLY A 116 -11.42 -0.37 14.75
C GLY A 116 -11.87 -0.01 13.33
N THR A 117 -12.30 -1.02 12.56
CA THR A 117 -12.75 -0.85 11.18
C THR A 117 -14.14 -1.45 10.98
N SER A 118 -14.89 -0.91 10.03
CA SER A 118 -16.14 -1.48 9.52
C SER A 118 -15.91 -2.57 8.47
N LEU A 119 -14.65 -2.81 8.05
CA LEU A 119 -14.28 -3.90 7.17
C LEU A 119 -14.20 -5.20 7.97
N ILE A 120 -15.30 -5.95 7.99
CA ILE A 120 -15.45 -7.18 8.77
C ILE A 120 -15.58 -8.40 7.85
N PRO A 121 -15.45 -9.65 8.35
CA PRO A 121 -15.55 -10.83 7.50
C PRO A 121 -16.86 -10.91 6.69
N ALA A 122 -17.96 -10.38 7.24
CA ALA A 122 -19.26 -10.34 6.57
C ALA A 122 -19.34 -9.36 5.40
N THR A 123 -18.39 -8.43 5.25
CA THR A 123 -18.29 -7.51 4.11
C THR A 123 -17.92 -8.26 2.82
N PHE A 124 -17.19 -9.37 2.93
CA PHE A 124 -16.81 -10.20 1.80
C PHE A 124 -17.90 -11.20 1.44
N ALA A 125 -18.27 -11.26 0.17
CA ALA A 125 -19.11 -12.33 -0.35
C ALA A 125 -18.31 -13.66 -0.40
N PRO A 126 -18.99 -14.83 -0.42
CA PRO A 126 -18.30 -16.10 -0.64
C PRO A 126 -17.47 -16.10 -1.92
N LEU A 127 -16.20 -16.48 -1.78
CA LEU A 127 -15.25 -16.57 -2.91
C LEU A 127 -15.76 -17.57 -3.96
N ALA A 128 -15.76 -17.15 -5.23
CA ALA A 128 -16.22 -17.98 -6.35
C ALA A 128 -15.05 -18.48 -7.23
N ARG A 129 -15.13 -19.72 -7.69
CA ARG A 129 -14.24 -20.26 -8.73
C ARG A 129 -14.80 -19.99 -10.11
N ASN A 130 -13.92 -19.70 -11.06
CA ASN A 130 -14.26 -19.66 -12.48
C ASN A 130 -13.18 -20.39 -13.30
N SER A 131 -13.58 -21.20 -14.28
CA SER A 131 -12.65 -21.97 -15.12
C SER A 131 -12.34 -21.29 -16.47
N ALA A 132 -12.90 -20.10 -16.72
CA ALA A 132 -12.56 -19.31 -17.88
C ALA A 132 -11.11 -18.82 -17.77
N ALA A 133 -10.37 -18.97 -18.86
CA ALA A 133 -9.04 -18.37 -19.00
C ALA A 133 -9.16 -16.86 -19.25
N ASN A 134 -8.17 -16.09 -18.83
CA ASN A 134 -8.16 -14.63 -18.95
C ASN A 134 -9.41 -13.98 -18.36
N LEU A 135 -9.71 -14.33 -17.10
CA LEU A 135 -10.92 -13.91 -16.41
C LEU A 135 -10.95 -12.40 -16.09
N CYS A 136 -9.79 -11.76 -15.99
CA CYS A 136 -9.68 -10.39 -15.54
C CYS A 136 -9.95 -9.42 -16.70
N GLY A 137 -10.61 -8.32 -16.41
CA GLY A 137 -10.93 -7.22 -17.31
C GLY A 137 -11.90 -6.27 -16.61
N SER A 138 -12.17 -5.13 -17.26
CA SER A 138 -13.02 -4.09 -16.68
C SER A 138 -14.52 -4.45 -16.77
N ASP A 139 -14.95 -5.49 -16.05
CA ASP A 139 -16.30 -6.04 -16.09
C ASP A 139 -17.15 -5.78 -14.84
N GLY A 140 -16.57 -5.06 -13.86
CA GLY A 140 -17.23 -4.69 -12.61
C GLY A 140 -17.26 -5.83 -11.60
N ILE A 141 -16.38 -6.83 -11.76
CA ILE A 141 -16.27 -7.99 -10.87
C ILE A 141 -14.81 -8.23 -10.55
N ASN A 142 -14.43 -7.98 -9.29
CA ASN A 142 -13.06 -8.23 -8.83
C ASN A 142 -12.65 -9.70 -9.06
N SER A 143 -11.60 -9.88 -9.83
CA SER A 143 -11.11 -11.16 -10.31
C SER A 143 -9.63 -11.34 -9.94
N ILE A 144 -9.24 -12.56 -9.57
CA ILE A 144 -7.83 -12.92 -9.36
C ILE A 144 -7.39 -13.86 -10.48
N CYS A 145 -6.37 -13.46 -11.24
CA CYS A 145 -5.92 -14.16 -12.44
C CYS A 145 -4.45 -14.57 -12.37
N PHE A 146 -4.18 -15.80 -12.80
CA PHE A 146 -2.85 -16.41 -12.79
C PHE A 146 -2.33 -16.76 -14.19
N ASP A 147 -3.15 -16.52 -15.23
CA ASP A 147 -2.95 -16.99 -16.59
C ASP A 147 -3.03 -15.87 -17.63
N GLN A 148 -3.23 -14.63 -17.20
CA GLN A 148 -3.51 -13.51 -18.10
C GLN A 148 -2.32 -12.57 -18.25
N PRO A 149 -1.72 -12.46 -19.45
CA PRO A 149 -0.68 -11.47 -19.70
C PRO A 149 -1.29 -10.07 -19.81
N ASP A 150 -0.53 -9.07 -19.37
CA ASP A 150 -0.87 -7.65 -19.48
C ASP A 150 0.40 -6.83 -19.76
N MET A 151 0.25 -5.73 -20.48
CA MET A 151 1.35 -4.81 -20.78
C MET A 151 1.87 -4.06 -19.55
N ALA A 152 1.13 -4.05 -18.44
CA ALA A 152 1.58 -3.54 -17.15
C ALA A 152 2.66 -4.40 -16.48
N PHE A 153 2.87 -5.65 -16.93
CA PHE A 153 4.00 -6.47 -16.52
C PHE A 153 5.32 -6.00 -17.15
N THR A 154 5.78 -4.84 -16.70
CA THR A 154 7.13 -4.34 -16.98
C THR A 154 8.18 -5.16 -16.20
N PRO A 155 9.48 -5.09 -16.55
CA PRO A 155 10.50 -5.91 -15.89
C PRO A 155 10.49 -5.77 -14.37
N GLY A 156 10.38 -6.88 -13.66
CA GLY A 156 10.36 -6.93 -12.19
C GLY A 156 8.96 -6.91 -11.55
N VAL A 157 7.89 -6.66 -12.32
CA VAL A 157 6.51 -6.70 -11.80
C VAL A 157 6.05 -8.15 -11.68
N LEU A 158 5.83 -8.61 -10.44
CA LEU A 158 5.39 -9.97 -10.11
C LEU A 158 3.87 -10.11 -10.15
N ALA A 159 3.17 -9.10 -9.63
CA ALA A 159 1.74 -8.98 -9.63
C ALA A 159 1.36 -7.48 -9.67
N PHE A 160 0.11 -7.18 -10.01
CA PHE A 160 -0.46 -5.85 -9.83
C PHE A 160 -1.99 -5.94 -9.73
N THR A 161 -2.58 -4.88 -9.16
CA THR A 161 -4.03 -4.72 -9.09
C THR A 161 -4.48 -3.55 -9.97
N ARG A 162 -5.39 -3.82 -10.91
CA ARG A 162 -6.01 -2.79 -11.74
C ARG A 162 -7.27 -2.30 -11.05
N VAL A 163 -7.21 -1.10 -10.48
CA VAL A 163 -8.35 -0.47 -9.80
C VAL A 163 -9.06 0.49 -10.74
N ILE A 164 -10.39 0.39 -10.82
CA ILE A 164 -11.25 1.37 -11.47
C ILE A 164 -12.18 1.96 -10.43
N THR A 165 -12.15 3.28 -10.31
CA THR A 165 -12.89 4.03 -9.30
C THR A 165 -13.87 4.99 -9.95
N ALA A 166 -15.07 5.11 -9.38
CA ALA A 166 -16.06 6.10 -9.78
C ALA A 166 -15.68 7.50 -9.25
N ASP A 167 -15.61 8.48 -10.14
CA ASP A 167 -15.46 9.91 -9.81
C ASP A 167 -16.81 10.61 -9.61
N GLN A 168 -17.91 9.88 -9.73
CA GLN A 168 -19.26 10.37 -9.50
C GLN A 168 -20.20 9.23 -9.10
N ILE A 169 -21.37 9.58 -8.56
CA ILE A 169 -22.44 8.63 -8.22
C ILE A 169 -23.16 8.17 -9.49
N GLY A 170 -23.51 6.89 -9.55
CA GLY A 170 -24.27 6.27 -10.64
C GLY A 170 -23.43 5.71 -11.79
N ILE A 171 -22.10 5.73 -11.70
CA ILE A 171 -21.23 5.06 -12.69
C ILE A 171 -21.38 3.56 -12.54
N GLN A 172 -21.66 2.89 -13.65
CA GLN A 172 -21.72 1.44 -13.70
C GLN A 172 -20.63 0.93 -14.64
N LEU A 173 -19.84 -0.05 -14.17
CA LEU A 173 -18.86 -0.74 -14.99
C LEU A 173 -19.32 -2.18 -15.23
N GLY A 174 -19.32 -2.59 -16.50
CA GLY A 174 -19.69 -3.93 -16.93
C GLY A 174 -21.02 -4.40 -16.34
N SER A 175 -20.97 -5.50 -15.60
CA SER A 175 -22.13 -6.13 -14.95
C SER A 175 -22.30 -5.76 -13.47
N GLY A 176 -21.38 -4.96 -12.93
CA GLY A 176 -21.41 -4.49 -11.55
C GLY A 176 -22.62 -3.57 -11.26
N ALA A 177 -22.86 -3.30 -9.99
CA ALA A 177 -23.87 -2.32 -9.58
C ALA A 177 -23.37 -0.88 -9.85
N PRO A 178 -24.27 0.08 -10.12
CA PRO A 178 -23.89 1.49 -10.19
C PRO A 178 -23.27 1.98 -8.86
N SER A 179 -22.30 2.90 -8.94
CA SER A 179 -21.71 3.54 -7.76
C SER A 179 -22.77 4.28 -6.96
N THR A 180 -22.66 4.19 -5.65
CA THR A 180 -23.54 4.86 -4.68
C THR A 180 -22.85 6.03 -3.98
N GLN A 181 -21.53 6.12 -4.14
CA GLN A 181 -20.68 7.16 -3.56
C GLN A 181 -19.51 7.45 -4.50
N ILE A 182 -18.91 8.63 -4.33
CA ILE A 182 -17.71 9.03 -5.06
C ILE A 182 -16.50 8.36 -4.42
N GLY A 183 -15.50 7.99 -5.22
CA GLY A 183 -14.38 7.19 -4.74
C GLY A 183 -14.72 5.71 -4.60
N GLN A 184 -15.93 5.27 -4.99
CA GLN A 184 -16.27 3.85 -4.95
C GLN A 184 -15.43 3.07 -5.97
N ILE A 185 -14.71 2.05 -5.50
CA ILE A 185 -14.06 1.09 -6.39
C ILE A 185 -15.13 0.23 -7.05
N LEU A 186 -15.13 0.20 -8.39
CA LEU A 186 -16.07 -0.56 -9.21
C LEU A 186 -15.50 -1.90 -9.67
N ASP A 187 -14.18 -1.99 -9.78
CA ASP A 187 -13.44 -3.15 -10.27
C ASP A 187 -12.01 -3.08 -9.75
N ALA A 188 -11.49 -4.20 -9.28
CA ALA A 188 -10.16 -4.32 -8.69
C ALA A 188 -9.57 -5.69 -8.99
N ASP A 189 -9.19 -5.88 -10.25
CA ASP A 189 -8.65 -7.14 -10.73
C ASP A 189 -7.17 -7.30 -10.40
N ILE A 190 -6.83 -8.48 -9.88
CA ILE A 190 -5.49 -8.86 -9.45
C ILE A 190 -4.88 -9.77 -10.50
N TYR A 191 -3.74 -9.37 -11.03
CA TYR A 191 -3.00 -10.09 -12.06
C TYR A 191 -1.68 -10.58 -11.49
N PHE A 192 -1.44 -11.89 -11.59
CA PHE A 192 -0.11 -12.47 -11.36
C PHE A 192 0.58 -12.70 -12.69
N ASN A 193 1.86 -12.34 -12.79
CA ASN A 193 2.61 -12.40 -14.03
C ASN A 193 2.74 -13.85 -14.53
N PRO A 194 2.06 -14.25 -15.61
CA PRO A 194 2.13 -15.63 -16.09
C PRO A 194 3.34 -15.86 -17.01
N SER A 195 4.03 -14.79 -17.42
CA SER A 195 5.00 -14.80 -18.52
C SER A 195 6.45 -14.74 -18.06
N ASP A 196 6.71 -14.41 -16.79
CA ASP A 196 8.06 -14.37 -16.26
C ASP A 196 8.57 -15.78 -15.94
N SER A 197 9.39 -16.33 -16.83
CA SER A 197 10.03 -17.64 -16.64
C SER A 197 10.99 -17.72 -15.45
N LEU A 198 11.38 -16.58 -14.86
CA LEU A 198 12.23 -16.50 -13.68
C LEU A 198 11.42 -16.40 -12.39
N ALA A 199 10.12 -16.15 -12.48
CA ALA A 199 9.22 -16.09 -11.35
C ALA A 199 8.33 -17.35 -11.28
N SER A 200 8.16 -17.85 -10.06
CA SER A 200 7.11 -18.80 -9.73
C SER A 200 6.59 -18.42 -8.35
N PHE A 201 5.36 -18.81 -8.06
CA PHE A 201 4.69 -18.49 -6.81
C PHE A 201 4.42 -19.78 -6.07
N ALA A 202 4.67 -19.83 -4.77
CA ALA A 202 4.39 -20.98 -3.93
C ALA A 202 3.40 -20.58 -2.85
N THR A 203 2.38 -21.41 -2.65
CA THR A 203 1.54 -21.36 -1.46
C THR A 203 2.40 -21.51 -0.19
N PRO A 204 1.91 -21.07 0.99
CA PRO A 204 2.66 -21.19 2.24
C PRO A 204 3.13 -22.61 2.55
N ALA A 205 2.29 -23.62 2.27
CA ALA A 205 2.62 -25.02 2.50
C ALA A 205 3.66 -25.58 1.50
N ALA A 206 3.75 -25.01 0.30
CA ALA A 206 4.72 -25.40 -0.72
C ALA A 206 6.05 -24.62 -0.61
N LEU A 207 6.07 -23.44 0.00
CA LEU A 207 7.20 -22.50 -0.05
C LEU A 207 8.52 -23.12 0.45
N GLY A 208 8.48 -23.87 1.56
CA GLY A 208 9.69 -24.49 2.12
C GLY A 208 10.37 -25.51 1.18
N ALA A 209 9.61 -26.17 0.31
CA ALA A 209 10.13 -27.07 -0.71
C ALA A 209 10.55 -26.34 -2.00
N ASN A 210 10.18 -25.07 -2.16
CA ASN A 210 10.36 -24.26 -3.36
C ASN A 210 11.04 -22.92 -3.03
N PRO A 211 12.30 -22.92 -2.56
CA PRO A 211 13.00 -21.71 -2.08
C PRO A 211 13.33 -20.69 -3.18
N LYS A 212 13.01 -20.98 -4.45
CA LYS A 212 13.16 -20.07 -5.58
C LYS A 212 11.84 -19.42 -6.00
N SER A 213 10.75 -19.71 -5.30
CA SER A 213 9.43 -19.17 -5.58
C SER A 213 9.11 -18.05 -4.61
N TYR A 214 8.37 -17.05 -5.08
CA TYR A 214 7.79 -16.02 -4.23
C TYR A 214 6.62 -16.58 -3.44
N ASP A 215 6.40 -16.04 -2.24
CA ASP A 215 5.27 -16.43 -1.43
C ASP A 215 3.95 -15.87 -1.97
N LEU A 216 3.03 -16.76 -2.33
CA LEU A 216 1.74 -16.39 -2.92
C LEU A 216 0.86 -15.61 -1.94
N GLU A 217 0.85 -15.97 -0.65
CA GLU A 217 0.03 -15.29 0.36
C GLU A 217 0.51 -13.85 0.59
N SER A 218 1.83 -13.62 0.65
CA SER A 218 2.40 -12.27 0.80
C SER A 218 2.01 -11.36 -0.36
N LEU A 219 2.16 -11.84 -1.60
CA LEU A 219 1.77 -11.07 -2.78
C LEU A 219 0.26 -10.87 -2.85
N LEU A 220 -0.55 -11.90 -2.61
CA LEU A 220 -2.01 -11.75 -2.60
C LEU A 220 -2.47 -10.76 -1.53
N THR A 221 -1.90 -10.80 -0.33
CA THR A 221 -2.26 -9.86 0.74
C THR A 221 -1.92 -8.42 0.34
N HIS A 222 -0.77 -8.19 -0.29
CA HIS A 222 -0.40 -6.89 -0.86
C HIS A 222 -1.39 -6.41 -1.93
N GLU A 223 -1.65 -7.23 -2.95
CA GLU A 223 -2.56 -6.86 -4.04
C GLU A 223 -3.98 -6.62 -3.55
N LEU A 224 -4.43 -7.39 -2.55
CA LEU A 224 -5.72 -7.14 -1.91
C LEU A 224 -5.77 -5.79 -1.19
N GLY A 225 -4.65 -5.27 -0.67
CA GLY A 225 -4.61 -3.90 -0.13
C GLY A 225 -4.94 -2.85 -1.20
N HIS A 226 -4.42 -2.99 -2.41
CA HIS A 226 -4.79 -2.13 -3.55
C HIS A 226 -6.28 -2.26 -3.89
N SER A 227 -6.82 -3.48 -3.85
CA SER A 227 -8.25 -3.71 -4.11
C SER A 227 -9.18 -3.02 -3.10
N LEU A 228 -8.66 -2.70 -1.91
CA LEU A 228 -9.35 -1.99 -0.85
C LEU A 228 -9.19 -0.47 -0.94
N GLY A 229 -8.22 0.03 -1.71
CA GLY A 229 -7.97 1.47 -1.90
C GLY A 229 -6.57 1.95 -1.54
N PHE A 230 -5.70 1.07 -1.06
CA PHE A 230 -4.33 1.47 -0.70
C PHE A 230 -3.50 1.76 -1.96
N SER A 231 -2.63 2.74 -1.83
CA SER A 231 -1.44 2.87 -2.67
C SER A 231 -0.27 2.15 -2.02
N HIS A 232 0.89 2.17 -2.66
CA HIS A 232 2.10 1.69 -2.00
C HIS A 232 2.41 2.55 -0.78
N SER A 233 2.82 1.86 0.27
CA SER A 233 3.38 2.46 1.47
C SER A 233 4.88 2.55 1.30
N ALA A 234 5.46 3.66 1.74
CA ALA A 234 6.89 3.71 1.80
C ALA A 234 7.40 2.90 3.03
N VAL A 235 6.58 2.53 4.05
CA VAL A 235 7.13 1.84 5.25
C VAL A 235 7.77 0.54 4.83
N TRP A 236 9.04 0.35 5.20
CA TRP A 236 9.71 -0.93 4.99
C TRP A 236 8.97 -2.12 5.61
N GLY A 237 8.32 -1.91 6.77
CA GLY A 237 7.58 -2.93 7.49
C GLY A 237 6.11 -3.10 7.09
N ALA A 238 5.61 -2.30 6.14
CA ALA A 238 4.23 -2.42 5.68
C ALA A 238 4.06 -3.56 4.68
N MET A 239 2.88 -4.17 4.68
CA MET A 239 2.45 -5.06 3.62
C MET A 239 2.41 -4.32 2.28
N MET A 240 2.00 -3.04 2.29
CA MET A 240 1.96 -2.21 1.09
C MET A 240 3.33 -1.69 0.62
N PHE A 241 4.44 -2.17 1.19
CA PHE A 241 5.77 -1.86 0.66
C PHE A 241 5.92 -2.39 -0.78
N PRO A 242 6.40 -1.59 -1.74
CA PRO A 242 6.34 -1.91 -3.18
C PRO A 242 7.25 -3.06 -3.63
N PHE A 243 8.14 -3.55 -2.76
CA PHE A 243 9.11 -4.59 -3.12
C PHE A 243 8.83 -5.88 -2.34
N ALA A 244 8.57 -6.96 -3.07
CA ALA A 244 8.41 -8.27 -2.48
C ALA A 244 9.70 -8.75 -1.78
N PRO A 245 9.60 -9.53 -0.70
CA PRO A 245 10.73 -10.24 -0.14
C PRO A 245 11.41 -11.15 -1.16
N ALA A 246 12.67 -11.50 -0.91
CA ALA A 246 13.40 -12.43 -1.75
C ALA A 246 12.66 -13.79 -1.88
N PRO A 247 12.78 -14.51 -3.02
CA PRO A 247 12.19 -15.84 -3.15
C PRO A 247 12.56 -16.78 -2.00
N GLY A 248 11.61 -17.65 -1.62
CA GLY A 248 11.74 -18.55 -0.48
C GLY A 248 11.51 -17.90 0.89
N THR A 249 11.22 -16.59 0.92
CA THR A 249 10.84 -15.85 2.13
C THR A 249 9.43 -15.27 1.99
N PHE A 250 8.87 -14.75 3.09
CA PHE A 250 7.54 -14.17 3.14
C PHE A 250 7.53 -12.90 3.98
N THR A 251 6.53 -12.04 3.79
CA THR A 251 6.40 -10.75 4.47
C THR A 251 5.92 -10.96 5.91
N GLY A 252 6.57 -10.31 6.87
CA GLY A 252 6.14 -10.29 8.27
C GLY A 252 6.06 -11.67 8.92
N ILE A 253 4.95 -11.93 9.61
CA ILE A 253 4.64 -13.22 10.25
C ILE A 253 3.29 -13.72 9.74
N ARG A 254 3.07 -15.05 9.74
CA ARG A 254 1.80 -15.62 9.33
C ARG A 254 0.67 -15.29 10.32
N PRO A 255 -0.59 -15.22 9.86
CA PRO A 255 -1.74 -15.06 10.73
C PRO A 255 -1.81 -16.18 11.78
N THR A 256 -2.18 -15.82 13.01
CA THR A 256 -2.43 -16.77 14.10
C THR A 256 -3.78 -16.48 14.76
N ALA A 257 -4.26 -17.37 15.62
CA ALA A 257 -5.50 -17.11 16.38
C ALA A 257 -5.37 -15.87 17.30
N GLN A 258 -4.16 -15.53 17.75
CA GLN A 258 -3.89 -14.38 18.61
C GLN A 258 -3.65 -13.08 17.82
N GLN A 259 -3.21 -13.21 16.57
CA GLN A 259 -2.95 -12.09 15.67
C GLN A 259 -3.48 -12.46 14.28
N PRO A 260 -4.81 -12.39 14.08
CA PRO A 260 -5.46 -12.81 12.84
C PRO A 260 -5.17 -11.87 11.65
N ASP A 261 -4.69 -10.65 11.95
CA ASP A 261 -4.33 -9.61 10.99
C ASP A 261 -2.81 -9.50 10.75
N ALA A 262 -2.01 -10.42 11.29
CA ALA A 262 -0.66 -10.63 10.78
C ALA A 262 -0.76 -11.18 9.36
N PRO A 263 0.05 -10.78 8.37
CA PRO A 263 1.34 -10.05 8.45
C PRO A 263 1.27 -8.51 8.40
N LEU A 264 0.09 -7.88 8.46
CA LEU A 264 0.00 -6.41 8.29
C LEU A 264 0.94 -5.68 9.25
N GLY A 265 1.56 -4.61 8.77
CA GLY A 265 2.28 -3.64 9.59
C GLY A 265 1.31 -2.71 10.31
N ASP A 266 1.80 -1.98 11.30
CA ASP A 266 0.97 -0.99 12.02
C ASP A 266 0.48 0.13 11.10
N ASP A 267 1.28 0.46 10.09
CA ASP A 267 0.92 1.40 9.05
C ASP A 267 -0.28 0.95 8.21
N ASP A 268 -0.31 -0.31 7.77
CA ASP A 268 -1.45 -0.86 7.02
C ASP A 268 -2.71 -0.87 7.90
N ARG A 269 -2.57 -1.26 9.18
CA ARG A 269 -3.68 -1.25 10.15
C ARG A 269 -4.22 0.17 10.35
N THR A 270 -3.34 1.16 10.50
CA THR A 270 -3.75 2.56 10.68
C THR A 270 -4.41 3.10 9.43
N GLY A 271 -3.84 2.86 8.25
CA GLY A 271 -4.46 3.23 6.98
C GLY A 271 -5.85 2.63 6.82
N LEU A 272 -6.04 1.38 7.27
CA LEU A 272 -7.34 0.71 7.16
C LEU A 272 -8.39 1.35 8.09
N ARG A 273 -7.97 1.80 9.28
CA ARG A 273 -8.83 2.55 10.21
C ARG A 273 -9.17 3.95 9.71
N VAL A 274 -8.31 4.57 8.91
CA VAL A 274 -8.63 5.82 8.22
C VAL A 274 -9.67 5.57 7.12
N LEU A 275 -9.45 4.54 6.29
CA LEU A 275 -10.28 4.29 5.11
C LEU A 275 -11.66 3.69 5.46
N PHE A 276 -11.71 2.80 6.45
CA PHE A 276 -12.91 2.07 6.85
C PHE A 276 -13.22 2.27 8.33
N HIS A 277 -13.08 3.49 8.84
CA HIS A 277 -13.31 3.81 10.24
C HIS A 277 -14.61 3.20 10.80
N ASP A 278 -14.54 2.51 11.94
CA ASP A 278 -15.71 2.18 12.73
C ASP A 278 -16.09 3.40 13.60
N PRO A 279 -17.27 4.03 13.40
CA PRO A 279 -17.70 5.17 14.21
C PRO A 279 -17.84 4.87 15.72
N ALA A 280 -17.88 3.59 16.10
CA ALA A 280 -17.89 3.16 17.50
C ALA A 280 -16.49 2.98 18.10
N ASP A 281 -15.42 3.08 17.29
CA ASP A 281 -14.06 3.00 17.79
C ASP A 281 -13.73 4.21 18.67
N THR A 282 -13.14 3.95 19.82
CA THR A 282 -12.71 4.96 20.79
C THR A 282 -11.22 4.87 21.08
N LEU A 283 -10.54 3.84 20.58
CA LEU A 283 -9.13 3.59 20.81
C LEU A 283 -8.27 4.29 19.75
N PHE A 284 -8.67 4.23 18.49
CA PHE A 284 -7.91 4.76 17.35
C PHE A 284 -8.59 5.98 16.71
N ILE A 285 -8.77 7.03 17.51
CA ILE A 285 -9.45 8.28 17.09
C ILE A 285 -8.52 9.49 17.10
N GLY A 286 -7.24 9.32 17.45
CA GLY A 286 -6.27 10.39 17.48
C GLY A 286 -5.86 10.84 16.07
N SER A 287 -5.52 12.11 15.92
CA SER A 287 -4.93 12.64 14.69
C SER A 287 -3.77 13.59 14.99
N ILE A 288 -2.81 13.64 14.06
CA ILE A 288 -1.69 14.58 14.07
C ILE A 288 -1.65 15.27 12.72
N GLN A 289 -1.71 16.60 12.74
CA GLN A 289 -1.74 17.43 11.53
C GLN A 289 -0.66 18.51 11.63
N GLY A 290 -0.15 18.94 10.48
CA GLY A 290 0.87 19.98 10.42
C GLY A 290 1.19 20.43 9.00
N ARG A 291 2.25 21.22 8.87
CA ARG A 291 2.77 21.70 7.58
C ARG A 291 4.28 21.57 7.50
N ILE A 292 4.76 21.22 6.31
CA ILE A 292 6.19 21.10 6.00
C ILE A 292 6.55 22.29 5.11
N LEU A 293 7.23 23.25 5.70
CA LEU A 293 7.60 24.50 5.04
C LEU A 293 9.11 24.58 4.87
N PRO A 294 9.61 25.08 3.74
CA PRO A 294 11.03 25.33 3.59
C PRO A 294 11.46 26.47 4.50
N ALA A 295 12.72 26.44 4.96
CA ALA A 295 13.32 27.57 5.66
C ALA A 295 13.45 28.82 4.76
N ASN A 296 13.57 28.61 3.44
CA ASN A 296 13.62 29.65 2.43
C ASN A 296 12.56 29.39 1.35
N LEU A 297 11.54 30.23 1.25
CA LEU A 297 10.46 30.07 0.25
C LEU A 297 10.96 30.08 -1.20
N LEU A 298 12.15 30.64 -1.48
CA LEU A 298 12.78 30.60 -2.80
C LEU A 298 13.26 29.19 -3.21
N SER A 299 13.25 28.21 -2.30
CA SER A 299 13.57 26.82 -2.63
C SER A 299 12.38 26.06 -3.22
N LEU A 300 11.16 26.60 -3.15
CA LEU A 300 9.99 25.97 -3.75
C LEU A 300 10.05 26.07 -5.27
N PRO A 301 9.47 25.08 -5.99
CA PRO A 301 9.40 25.14 -7.43
C PRO A 301 8.59 26.37 -7.88
N ALA A 302 9.15 27.13 -8.83
CA ALA A 302 8.45 28.29 -9.41
C ALA A 302 7.27 27.89 -10.31
N SER A 303 7.20 26.62 -10.71
CA SER A 303 6.14 26.05 -11.55
C SER A 303 5.80 24.63 -11.06
N PRO A 304 4.51 24.29 -10.95
CA PRO A 304 3.34 25.14 -11.17
C PRO A 304 3.25 26.28 -10.14
N PRO A 305 2.63 27.43 -10.49
CA PRO A 305 2.44 28.51 -9.53
C PRO A 305 1.52 28.09 -8.38
N GLY A 306 1.71 28.68 -7.19
CA GLY A 306 0.85 28.43 -6.03
C GLY A 306 1.36 27.36 -5.06
N VAL A 307 2.53 26.75 -5.32
CA VAL A 307 3.20 25.88 -4.35
C VAL A 307 3.73 26.72 -3.19
N THR A 308 3.27 26.46 -1.98
CA THR A 308 3.59 27.24 -0.76
C THR A 308 4.20 26.40 0.37
N GLY A 309 4.31 25.08 0.18
CA GLY A 309 5.04 24.17 1.07
C GLY A 309 5.69 23.02 0.32
N ILE A 310 6.41 22.16 1.05
CA ILE A 310 7.11 21.00 0.49
C ILE A 310 6.08 19.96 0.06
N PHE A 311 6.05 19.62 -1.23
CA PHE A 311 5.14 18.60 -1.77
C PHE A 311 5.81 17.22 -1.86
N GLY A 312 5.04 16.16 -1.60
CA GLY A 312 5.51 14.78 -1.71
C GLY A 312 6.49 14.39 -0.60
N ALA A 313 6.54 15.17 0.48
CA ALA A 313 7.27 14.79 1.68
C ALA A 313 6.55 13.63 2.36
N HIS A 314 7.32 12.65 2.79
CA HIS A 314 6.79 11.49 3.46
C HIS A 314 6.92 11.69 4.98
N VAL A 315 5.80 11.63 5.70
CA VAL A 315 5.68 12.01 7.12
C VAL A 315 5.30 10.82 7.96
N VAL A 316 6.03 10.55 9.04
CA VAL A 316 5.79 9.38 9.91
C VAL A 316 5.53 9.75 11.36
N ALA A 317 4.69 8.94 11.98
CA ALA A 317 4.48 8.87 13.42
C ALA A 317 5.16 7.61 13.99
N VAL A 318 6.15 7.83 14.84
CA VAL A 318 6.87 6.78 15.57
C VAL A 318 6.40 6.77 17.01
N ASP A 319 5.86 5.65 17.49
CA ASP A 319 5.49 5.50 18.89
C ASP A 319 6.74 5.53 19.77
N THR A 320 6.71 6.40 20.78
CA THR A 320 7.90 6.62 21.63
C THR A 320 8.18 5.49 22.60
N ALA A 321 7.20 4.64 22.89
CA ALA A 321 7.36 3.52 23.81
C ALA A 321 7.95 2.29 23.10
N SER A 322 7.44 1.96 21.91
CA SER A 322 7.91 0.82 21.12
C SER A 322 9.09 1.16 20.19
N GLY A 323 9.21 2.44 19.79
CA GLY A 323 10.10 2.86 18.71
C GLY A 323 9.65 2.43 17.31
N ALA A 324 8.45 1.84 17.19
CA ALA A 324 7.89 1.38 15.94
C ALA A 324 7.19 2.52 15.19
N VAL A 325 7.17 2.40 13.87
CA VAL A 325 6.40 3.26 12.97
C VAL A 325 4.97 2.79 13.01
N ILE A 326 4.08 3.62 13.52
CA ILE A 326 2.66 3.27 13.64
C ILE A 326 1.87 3.72 12.41
N ALA A 327 2.37 4.75 11.74
CA ALA A 327 1.77 5.29 10.53
C ALA A 327 2.77 6.19 9.82
N GLY A 328 2.58 6.36 8.52
CA GLY A 328 2.96 7.58 7.85
C GLY A 328 1.99 7.95 6.73
N THR A 329 2.27 9.07 6.09
CA THR A 329 1.44 9.64 5.02
C THR A 329 2.32 10.38 4.03
N LEU A 330 1.82 10.54 2.81
CA LEU A 330 2.37 11.54 1.89
C LEU A 330 1.74 12.89 2.20
N GLY A 331 2.58 13.82 2.64
CA GLY A 331 2.22 15.21 2.88
C GLY A 331 2.49 16.08 1.67
N GLY A 332 2.04 17.33 1.74
CA GLY A 332 2.32 18.33 0.74
C GLY A 332 1.13 19.10 0.23
N TRP A 333 -0.07 18.70 0.61
CA TRP A 333 -1.29 19.27 0.06
C TRP A 333 -2.42 19.32 1.08
N SER A 334 -3.36 20.22 0.82
CA SER A 334 -4.64 20.31 1.50
C SER A 334 -5.75 20.50 0.48
N CYS A 335 -7.00 20.36 0.90
CA CYS A 335 -8.12 20.79 0.08
C CYS A 335 -9.24 21.34 0.95
N GLN A 336 -9.84 22.43 0.49
CA GLN A 336 -11.08 22.96 1.05
C GLN A 336 -12.14 22.94 -0.06
N ALA A 337 -13.29 22.32 0.23
CA ALA A 337 -14.40 22.29 -0.72
C ALA A 337 -14.80 23.73 -1.10
N PRO A 338 -15.05 24.01 -2.39
CA PRO A 338 -15.25 23.06 -3.48
C PRO A 338 -13.99 22.66 -4.29
N GLY A 339 -12.76 22.86 -3.78
CA GLY A 339 -11.52 22.55 -4.49
C GLY A 339 -10.95 23.71 -5.32
N PRO A 340 -9.84 23.50 -6.06
CA PRO A 340 -9.05 22.25 -6.18
C PRO A 340 -8.02 22.06 -5.05
N ALA A 341 -7.27 20.95 -5.09
CA ALA A 341 -6.14 20.71 -4.18
C ALA A 341 -5.13 21.88 -4.16
N GLN A 342 -4.61 22.18 -2.98
CA GLN A 342 -3.65 23.24 -2.71
C GLN A 342 -2.33 22.64 -2.22
N PHE A 343 -1.20 23.00 -2.85
CA PHE A 343 0.12 22.43 -2.52
C PHE A 343 0.84 23.28 -1.46
N ASP A 344 0.42 23.14 -0.21
CA ASP A 344 0.79 24.03 0.90
C ASP A 344 1.64 23.35 2.00
N GLY A 345 2.15 22.13 1.74
CA GLY A 345 2.95 21.39 2.71
C GLY A 345 2.13 20.67 3.78
N THR A 346 0.79 20.74 3.74
CA THR A 346 -0.06 20.14 4.77
C THR A 346 0.05 18.61 4.78
N TYR A 347 -0.03 18.02 5.97
CA TYR A 347 -0.15 16.58 6.17
C TYR A 347 -1.13 16.29 7.31
N GLU A 348 -1.72 15.10 7.26
CA GLU A 348 -2.55 14.54 8.32
C GLU A 348 -2.25 13.05 8.48
N ILE A 349 -1.99 12.63 9.72
CA ILE A 349 -1.95 11.24 10.13
C ILE A 349 -3.15 11.01 11.04
N GLY A 350 -4.10 10.19 10.59
CA GLY A 350 -5.34 9.90 11.30
C GLY A 350 -5.31 8.54 12.00
N ALA A 351 -6.40 8.23 12.70
CA ALA A 351 -6.66 6.96 13.38
C ALA A 351 -5.51 6.43 14.27
N LEU A 352 -4.81 7.35 14.94
CA LEU A 352 -3.77 7.01 15.90
C LEU A 352 -4.39 6.61 17.24
N ALA A 353 -3.71 5.71 17.96
CA ALA A 353 -4.13 5.32 19.29
C ALA A 353 -4.07 6.53 20.25
N VAL A 354 -5.14 6.74 21.02
CA VAL A 354 -5.15 7.76 22.08
C VAL A 354 -4.36 7.31 23.29
N ASN A 355 -3.87 8.25 24.11
CA ASN A 355 -2.99 8.00 25.27
C ASN A 355 -1.59 7.45 24.91
N HIS A 356 -1.15 7.66 23.67
CA HIS A 356 0.21 7.40 23.22
C HIS A 356 0.96 8.71 22.98
N THR A 357 2.29 8.63 22.93
CA THR A 357 3.16 9.75 22.56
C THR A 357 3.95 9.38 21.31
N TYR A 358 3.91 10.24 20.31
CA TYR A 358 4.51 10.01 19.01
C TYR A 358 5.61 11.03 18.72
N LYS A 359 6.68 10.57 18.07
CA LYS A 359 7.65 11.45 17.40
C LYS A 359 7.30 11.54 15.93
N ILE A 360 7.34 12.76 15.40
CA ILE A 360 7.03 13.05 14.00
C ILE A 360 8.30 13.35 13.24
N TYR A 361 8.46 12.72 12.09
CA TYR A 361 9.54 12.97 11.15
C TYR A 361 8.95 13.24 9.77
N ALA A 362 9.59 14.12 9.01
CA ALA A 362 9.33 14.31 7.60
C ALA A 362 10.63 14.02 6.84
N GLU A 363 10.55 13.23 5.78
CA GLU A 363 11.70 12.83 4.98
C GLU A 363 11.37 12.90 3.47
N PRO A 364 12.37 13.18 2.63
CA PRO A 364 12.20 13.10 1.19
C PRO A 364 12.05 11.64 0.74
N LEU A 365 11.30 11.41 -0.33
CA LEU A 365 11.22 10.12 -1.02
C LEU A 365 12.46 9.91 -1.91
N ASN A 366 13.64 9.81 -1.31
CA ASN A 366 14.91 9.57 -2.02
C ASN A 366 15.68 8.35 -1.47
N GLY A 367 14.99 7.49 -0.71
CA GLY A 367 15.52 6.29 -0.08
C GLY A 367 15.24 5.03 -0.90
N ALA A 368 14.86 3.95 -0.21
CA ALA A 368 14.50 2.67 -0.85
C ALA A 368 13.24 2.80 -1.73
N VAL A 369 12.34 3.72 -1.37
CA VAL A 369 11.13 4.05 -2.12
C VAL A 369 11.25 5.49 -2.61
N GLY A 370 11.11 5.66 -3.92
CA GLY A 370 11.06 6.95 -4.59
C GLY A 370 9.63 7.36 -4.94
N PRO A 371 9.44 8.54 -5.57
CA PRO A 371 8.11 9.04 -5.86
C PRO A 371 7.38 8.24 -6.95
N SER A 372 8.11 7.56 -7.84
CA SER A 372 7.52 6.70 -8.87
C SER A 372 6.77 5.52 -8.24
N GLU A 373 7.32 4.96 -7.16
CA GLU A 373 6.77 3.78 -6.50
C GLU A 373 5.48 4.11 -5.73
N VAL A 374 5.28 5.36 -5.29
CA VAL A 374 4.05 5.81 -4.59
C VAL A 374 3.19 6.73 -5.46
N SER A 375 3.42 6.73 -6.77
CA SER A 375 2.88 7.73 -7.69
C SER A 375 1.36 7.81 -7.70
N ASN A 376 0.64 6.70 -7.51
CA ASN A 376 -0.83 6.68 -7.50
C ASN A 376 -1.44 7.59 -6.42
N ALA A 377 -0.73 7.83 -5.32
CA ALA A 377 -1.15 8.73 -4.24
C ALA A 377 -0.76 10.20 -4.47
N LEU A 378 0.08 10.49 -5.46
CA LEU A 378 0.60 11.83 -5.73
C LEU A 378 0.00 12.45 -7.00
N VAL A 379 -0.12 11.67 -8.08
CA VAL A 379 -0.45 12.20 -9.41
C VAL A 379 -1.95 12.38 -9.65
N SER A 380 -2.78 11.69 -8.89
CA SER A 380 -4.25 11.68 -9.00
C SER A 380 -4.94 12.82 -8.24
N LEU A 381 -4.17 13.68 -7.57
CA LEU A 381 -4.67 14.79 -6.75
C LEU A 381 -5.27 15.95 -7.55
N CYS A 382 -5.12 15.95 -8.88
CA CYS A 382 -5.59 17.03 -9.74
C CYS A 382 -6.23 16.51 -11.02
N ARG A 383 -7.18 17.30 -11.52
CA ARG A 383 -7.62 17.28 -12.92
C ARG A 383 -7.44 18.64 -13.54
N ASN A 384 -7.26 18.68 -14.85
CA ASN A 384 -7.13 19.89 -15.65
C ASN A 384 -7.46 19.59 -17.11
N SER A 385 -7.49 20.62 -17.97
CA SER A 385 -7.86 20.46 -19.38
C SER A 385 -6.91 19.58 -20.21
N THR A 386 -5.70 19.29 -19.71
CA THR A 386 -4.74 18.38 -20.35
C THR A 386 -5.06 16.92 -20.05
N THR A 387 -5.46 16.64 -18.81
CA THR A 387 -5.78 15.28 -18.34
C THR A 387 -7.24 14.91 -18.56
N ASP A 388 -8.13 15.90 -18.55
CA ASP A 388 -9.58 15.74 -18.72
C ASP A 388 -10.12 16.92 -19.56
N PRO A 389 -10.25 16.75 -20.90
CA PRO A 389 -10.72 17.81 -21.78
C PRO A 389 -12.07 18.40 -21.34
N GLY A 390 -12.14 19.73 -21.26
CA GLY A 390 -13.33 20.43 -20.78
C GLY A 390 -13.40 20.62 -19.26
N TRP A 391 -12.37 20.23 -18.51
CA TRP A 391 -12.29 20.51 -17.08
C TRP A 391 -12.38 22.02 -16.78
N PRO A 392 -13.19 22.46 -15.80
CA PRO A 392 -13.33 23.87 -15.47
C PRO A 392 -12.02 24.49 -14.98
N PRO A 393 -11.53 25.60 -15.58
CA PRO A 393 -10.23 26.18 -15.21
C PRO A 393 -10.10 26.61 -13.74
N LEU A 394 -11.21 27.05 -13.10
CA LEU A 394 -11.22 27.44 -11.68
C LEU A 394 -11.12 26.24 -10.72
N GLN A 395 -11.38 25.03 -11.22
CA GLN A 395 -11.27 23.77 -10.48
C GLN A 395 -10.06 22.96 -10.95
N ALA A 396 -9.21 23.53 -11.79
CA ALA A 396 -8.04 22.87 -12.32
C ALA A 396 -6.86 23.05 -11.38
N CYS A 397 -6.03 22.02 -11.24
CA CYS A 397 -4.70 22.14 -10.64
C CYS A 397 -3.67 21.32 -11.42
N VAL A 398 -2.40 21.57 -11.12
CA VAL A 398 -1.27 20.82 -11.66
C VAL A 398 -0.45 20.34 -10.48
N VAL A 399 -0.25 19.03 -10.37
CA VAL A 399 0.57 18.44 -9.31
C VAL A 399 2.04 18.87 -9.52
N PRO A 400 2.69 19.52 -8.55
CA PRO A 400 4.12 19.80 -8.63
C PRO A 400 4.94 18.51 -8.54
N GLN A 401 6.20 18.57 -8.94
CA GLN A 401 7.09 17.43 -8.69
C GLN A 401 7.34 17.28 -7.18
N PRO A 402 7.35 16.04 -6.65
CA PRO A 402 7.77 15.77 -5.27
C PRO A 402 9.17 16.33 -5.00
N ASP A 403 9.35 17.00 -3.86
CA ASP A 403 10.65 17.48 -3.42
C ASP A 403 11.42 16.32 -2.76
N ILE A 404 12.51 15.92 -3.41
CA ILE A 404 13.35 14.79 -2.99
C ILE A 404 14.69 15.24 -2.40
N GLU A 405 14.92 16.54 -2.18
CA GLU A 405 16.22 17.09 -1.79
C GLU A 405 16.21 17.88 -0.46
N PHE A 406 15.10 17.85 0.29
CA PHE A 406 15.03 18.56 1.57
C PHE A 406 15.59 17.75 2.75
N THR A 407 16.03 18.48 3.78
CA THR A 407 16.33 17.92 5.10
C THR A 407 15.38 18.55 6.12
N ALA A 408 14.71 17.71 6.92
CA ALA A 408 13.83 18.21 7.97
C ALA A 408 14.62 18.56 9.22
N ALA A 409 14.39 19.76 9.74
CA ALA A 409 14.75 20.12 11.11
C ALA A 409 13.45 20.30 11.89
N THR A 410 13.22 19.48 12.91
CA THR A 410 12.08 19.67 13.81
C THR A 410 12.36 20.89 14.68
N ARG A 411 11.57 21.95 14.49
CA ARG A 411 11.58 23.08 15.42
C ARG A 411 10.73 22.67 16.61
N SER A 412 11.34 22.59 17.80
CA SER A 412 10.56 22.44 19.03
C SER A 412 9.52 23.56 19.09
N SER A 413 8.25 23.20 19.24
CA SER A 413 7.16 24.17 19.43
C SER A 413 7.54 25.11 20.59
N PRO A 414 7.24 26.42 20.49
CA PRO A 414 7.42 27.35 21.60
C PRO A 414 6.64 26.93 22.86
#